data_AF-A0A1G1HBX7-F1
#
_entry.id   AF-A0A1G1HBX7-F1
#
_cell.length_a   1.000
_cell.length_b   1.000
_cell.length_c   1.000
_cell.angle_alpha   90.00
_cell.angle_beta   90.00
_cell.angle_gamma   90.00
#
_symmetry.space_group_name_H-M   'P 1'
#
loop_
_entity.id
_entity.type
_entity.pdbx_description
1 polymer ?
#
loop_
_entity_poly.entity_id
_entity_poly.type
_entity_poly.pdbx_seq_one_letter_code
_entity_poly.pdbx_strand_id
1 'polypeptide(L)'
;MKNVISITEARKRLPGIIKSFKTSPDAVYQITVHDEVVAEIRTPPKIKPGEAAARLLELRKRLGSKKYRTKPVSENIKEYLYAAEDN
;
A
#
# COMPACT_ATOMS: atom_id res chain seq x y z
N MET A 1 -23.77 9.73 -3.18
CA MET A 1 -24.47 10.72 -2.33
C MET A 1 -23.76 10.75 -0.98
N LYS A 2 -23.50 11.94 -0.42
CA LYS A 2 -22.81 12.10 0.87
C LYS A 2 -23.85 12.21 1.97
N ASN A 3 -23.79 11.34 2.97
CA ASN A 3 -24.72 11.35 4.10
C ASN A 3 -24.03 11.94 5.32
N VAL A 4 -24.46 13.13 5.75
CA VAL A 4 -23.93 13.80 6.94
C VAL A 4 -24.72 13.34 8.16
N ILE A 5 -24.04 12.86 9.20
CA ILE A 5 -24.63 12.36 10.44
C ILE A 5 -23.90 12.91 11.66
N SER A 6 -24.62 13.22 12.74
CA SER A 6 -23.98 13.61 13.99
C SER A 6 -23.28 12.42 14.67
N ILE A 7 -22.29 12.68 15.54
CA ILE A 7 -21.60 11.64 16.31
C ILE A 7 -22.55 10.76 17.14
N THR A 8 -23.62 11.36 17.68
CA THR A 8 -24.63 10.65 18.47
C THR A 8 -25.43 9.69 17.61
N GLU A 9 -25.85 10.11 16.42
CA GLU A 9 -26.54 9.24 15.47
C GLU A 9 -25.63 8.16 14.90
N ALA A 10 -24.37 8.52 14.61
CA ALA A 10 -23.36 7.59 14.14
C ALA A 10 -23.17 6.43 15.13
N ARG A 11 -23.10 6.70 16.43
CA ARG A 11 -23.01 5.67 17.48
C ARG A 11 -24.25 4.77 17.54
N LYS A 12 -25.45 5.36 17.48
CA LYS A 12 -26.71 4.61 17.55
C LYS A 12 -26.92 3.70 16.34
N ARG A 13 -26.55 4.17 15.14
CA ARG A 13 -26.84 3.48 13.87
C ARG A 13 -25.63 2.79 13.26
N LEU A 14 -24.49 2.71 13.97
CA LEU A 14 -23.22 2.18 13.47
C LEU A 14 -23.35 0.79 12.83
N PRO A 15 -24.04 -0.20 13.45
CA PRO A 15 -24.22 -1.51 12.83
C PRO A 15 -25.04 -1.46 11.54
N GLY A 16 -26.03 -0.58 11.47
CA GLY A 16 -26.87 -0.37 10.29
C GLY A 16 -26.10 0.31 9.15
N ILE A 17 -25.27 1.30 9.49
CA ILE A 17 -24.36 1.98 8.55
C ILE A 17 -23.40 0.94 7.95
N ILE A 18 -22.79 0.08 8.78
CA ILE A 18 -21.90 -0.98 8.28
C ILE A 18 -22.63 -1.95 7.34
N LYS A 19 -23.88 -2.34 7.67
CA LYS A 19 -24.69 -3.20 6.79
C LYS A 19 -25.01 -2.51 5.46
N SER A 20 -25.28 -1.20 5.46
CA SER A 20 -25.58 -0.46 4.24
C SER A 20 -24.43 -0.48 3.22
N PHE A 21 -23.17 -0.51 3.67
CA PHE A 21 -22.02 -0.63 2.76
C PHE A 21 -21.95 -1.98 2.03
N LYS A 22 -22.61 -3.04 2.53
CA LYS A 22 -22.71 -4.30 1.78
C LYS A 22 -23.59 -4.16 0.55
N THR A 23 -24.66 -3.37 0.64
CA THR A 23 -25.62 -3.14 -0.45
C THR A 23 -25.18 -1.99 -1.35
N SER A 24 -24.55 -0.97 -0.78
CA SER A 24 -24.12 0.25 -1.47
C SER A 24 -22.68 0.58 -1.09
N PRO A 25 -21.68 -0.09 -1.71
CA PRO A 25 -20.28 0.07 -1.36
C PRO A 25 -19.73 1.47 -1.66
N ASP A 26 -20.37 2.22 -2.55
CA ASP A 26 -19.99 3.59 -2.94
C ASP A 26 -20.57 4.68 -2.01
N ALA A 27 -21.30 4.29 -0.96
CA ALA A 27 -21.79 5.24 0.03
C ALA A 27 -20.63 5.87 0.81
N VAL A 28 -20.81 7.13 1.20
CA VAL A 28 -19.87 7.84 2.08
C VAL A 28 -20.68 8.54 3.17
N TYR A 29 -20.33 8.27 4.42
CA TYR A 29 -20.94 8.89 5.59
C TYR A 29 -19.95 9.86 6.23
N GLN A 30 -20.35 11.10 6.41
CA GLN A 30 -19.57 12.12 7.11
C GLN A 30 -20.09 12.24 8.54
N ILE A 31 -19.19 12.15 9.52
CA ILE A 31 -19.53 12.31 10.94
C ILE A 31 -19.25 13.75 11.35
N THR A 32 -20.26 14.42 11.90
CA THR A 32 -20.14 15.76 12.45
C THR A 32 -20.18 15.78 13.98
N VAL A 33 -19.41 16.68 14.56
CA VAL A 33 -19.41 17.02 16.00
C VAL A 33 -19.51 18.54 16.07
N HIS A 34 -20.52 19.06 16.78
CA HIS A 34 -20.78 20.51 16.85
C HIS A 34 -20.81 21.18 15.45
N ASP A 35 -21.53 20.55 14.51
CA ASP A 35 -21.65 20.97 13.11
C ASP A 35 -20.35 21.01 12.30
N GLU A 36 -19.26 20.47 12.85
CA GLU A 36 -17.97 20.36 12.19
C GLU A 36 -17.70 18.92 11.73
N VAL A 37 -17.24 18.74 10.49
CA VAL A 37 -16.95 17.41 9.93
C VAL A 37 -15.63 16.90 10.50
N VAL A 38 -15.69 15.87 11.33
CA VAL A 38 -14.51 15.31 12.01
C VAL A 38 -13.99 14.02 11.37
N ALA A 39 -14.85 13.27 10.68
CA ALA A 39 -14.48 11.98 10.12
C ALA A 39 -15.34 11.56 8.94
N GLU A 40 -14.83 10.63 8.14
CA GLU A 40 -15.56 9.99 7.05
C GLU A 40 -15.50 8.47 7.19
N ILE A 41 -16.65 7.79 7.02
CA ILE A 41 -16.76 6.35 6.91
C ILE A 41 -17.08 6.00 5.46
N ARG A 42 -16.25 5.14 4.87
CA ARG A 42 -16.42 4.61 3.52
C ARG A 42 -15.92 3.17 3.43
N THR A 43 -16.43 2.43 2.46
CA THR A 43 -15.91 1.09 2.15
C THR A 43 -14.45 1.19 1.67
N PRO A 44 -13.56 0.28 2.09
CA PRO A 44 -12.22 0.22 1.51
C PRO A 44 -12.30 -0.06 0.00
N PRO A 45 -11.33 0.44 -0.79
CA PRO A 45 -11.28 0.15 -2.21
C PRO A 45 -11.14 -1.37 -2.44
N LYS A 46 -11.90 -1.91 -3.39
CA LYS A 46 -11.75 -3.30 -3.82
C LYS A 46 -10.48 -3.42 -4.68
N ILE A 47 -9.45 -4.04 -4.11
CA ILE A 47 -8.20 -4.34 -4.81
C ILE A 47 -8.39 -5.67 -5.55
N LYS A 48 -7.94 -5.75 -6.82
CA LYS A 48 -8.02 -7.01 -7.57
C LYS A 48 -7.02 -8.02 -7.00
N PRO A 49 -7.35 -9.31 -6.91
CA PRO A 49 -6.37 -10.32 -6.54
C PRO A 49 -5.19 -10.27 -7.52
N GLY A 50 -3.97 -10.29 -6.99
CA GLY A 50 -2.75 -10.19 -7.80
C GLY A 50 -2.30 -8.77 -8.16
N GLU A 51 -3.04 -7.71 -7.81
CA GLU A 51 -2.65 -6.32 -8.08
C GLU A 51 -1.34 -5.93 -7.37
N ALA A 52 -1.13 -6.41 -6.15
CA ALA A 52 0.13 -6.22 -5.43
C ALA A 52 1.32 -6.87 -6.15
N ALA A 53 1.14 -8.11 -6.65
CA ALA A 53 2.17 -8.82 -7.41
C ALA A 53 2.45 -8.12 -8.75
N ALA A 54 1.40 -7.63 -9.44
CA ALA A 54 1.54 -6.85 -10.66
C ALA A 54 2.36 -5.57 -10.43
N ARG A 55 2.08 -4.81 -9.37
CA ARG A 55 2.87 -3.63 -8.99
C ARG A 55 4.33 -3.96 -8.69
N LEU A 56 4.59 -5.08 -8.00
CA LEU A 56 5.96 -5.52 -7.73
C LEU A 56 6.71 -5.87 -9.02
N LEU A 57 6.05 -6.52 -9.97
CA LEU A 57 6.64 -6.83 -11.27
C LEU A 57 6.94 -5.57 -12.09
N GLU A 58 6.04 -4.58 -12.09
CA GLU A 58 6.28 -3.28 -12.72
C GLU A 58 7.46 -2.55 -12.07
N LEU A 59 7.51 -2.52 -10.74
CA LEU A 59 8.60 -1.91 -10.00
C LEU A 59 9.94 -2.59 -10.33
N ARG A 60 9.96 -3.93 -10.42
CA ARG A 60 11.13 -4.70 -10.85
C ARG A 60 11.56 -4.33 -12.28
N LYS A 61 10.62 -4.19 -13.21
CA LYS A 61 10.92 -3.77 -14.59
C LYS A 61 11.54 -2.37 -14.62
N ARG A 62 11.00 -1.43 -13.83
CA ARG A 62 11.49 -0.04 -13.75
C ARG A 62 12.88 0.08 -13.14
N LEU A 63 13.20 -0.75 -12.15
CA LEU A 63 14.52 -0.75 -11.49
C LEU A 63 15.65 -1.34 -12.35
N GLY A 64 15.31 -1.95 -13.49
CA GLY A 64 16.27 -2.61 -14.37
C GLY A 64 16.83 -3.91 -13.77
N SER A 65 17.31 -4.80 -14.62
CA SER A 65 18.09 -5.95 -14.13
C SER A 65 19.46 -5.44 -13.70
N LYS A 66 19.72 -5.45 -12.38
CA LYS A 66 21.08 -5.28 -11.87
C LYS A 66 21.89 -6.46 -12.41
N LYS A 67 22.66 -6.24 -13.49
CA LYS A 67 23.67 -7.20 -13.92
C LYS A 67 24.66 -7.28 -12.77
N TYR A 68 24.58 -8.35 -11.99
CA TYR A 68 25.70 -8.70 -11.12
C TYR A 68 26.87 -8.92 -12.07
N ARG A 69 27.82 -7.97 -12.07
CA ARG A 69 29.15 -8.22 -12.63
C ARG A 69 29.76 -9.22 -11.67
N THR A 70 29.58 -10.50 -11.95
CA THR A 70 30.38 -11.56 -11.34
C THR A 70 31.82 -11.25 -11.73
N LYS A 71 32.62 -10.80 -10.76
CA LYS A 71 34.05 -10.67 -10.95
C LYS A 71 34.61 -12.09 -11.05
N PRO A 72 35.35 -12.45 -12.11
CA PRO A 72 35.93 -13.78 -12.23
C PRO A 72 37.13 -13.88 -11.28
N VAL A 73 36.87 -14.14 -10.01
CA VAL A 73 37.91 -14.25 -8.96
C VAL A 73 38.92 -15.34 -9.31
N SER A 74 38.47 -16.43 -9.93
CA SER A 74 39.32 -17.53 -10.40
C SER A 74 40.26 -17.14 -11.54
N GLU A 75 39.90 -16.16 -12.37
CA GLU A 75 40.78 -15.66 -13.45
C GLU A 75 41.79 -14.66 -12.90
N ASN A 76 41.43 -13.92 -11.84
CA ASN A 76 42.25 -12.87 -11.25
C ASN A 76 42.77 -13.22 -9.84
N ILE A 77 43.07 -14.50 -9.56
CA ILE A 77 43.47 -14.96 -8.21
C ILE A 77 44.62 -14.13 -7.64
N LYS A 78 45.62 -13.79 -8.46
CA LYS A 78 46.78 -13.02 -7.98
C LYS A 78 46.40 -11.64 -7.46
N GLU A 79 45.53 -10.95 -8.20
CA GLU A 79 45.04 -9.60 -7.85
C GLU A 79 44.21 -9.61 -6.57
N TYR A 80 43.47 -10.68 -6.28
CA TYR A 80 42.62 -10.76 -5.09
C TYR A 80 43.26 -11.42 -3.88
N LEU A 81 44.26 -12.30 -4.08
CA LEU A 81 44.91 -13.04 -2.99
C LEU A 81 46.14 -12.33 -2.43
N TYR A 82 46.89 -11.59 -3.26
CA TYR A 82 48.15 -10.94 -2.86
C TYR A 82 48.07 -9.41 -2.78
N ALA A 83 46.89 -8.79 -2.94
CA ALA A 83 46.73 -7.33 -2.84
C ALA A 83 47.12 -6.72 -1.48
N ALA A 84 47.40 -7.54 -0.46
CA ALA A 84 47.83 -7.11 0.87
C ALA A 84 49.36 -7.02 1.03
N GLU A 85 50.17 -7.48 0.06
CA GLU A 85 51.63 -7.57 0.21
C GLU A 85 52.41 -6.36 -0.35
N ASP A 86 51.75 -5.46 -1.08
CA ASP A 86 52.38 -4.28 -1.72
C ASP A 86 52.15 -2.94 -0.96
N ASN A 87 51.92 -2.95 0.37
CA ASN A 87 51.91 -1.73 1.21
C ASN A 87 53.10 -1.66 2.16
#